data_AF-A0A922M5T7-F1
#
_entry.id   AF-A0A922M5T7-F1
#
_cell.length_a   1.000
_cell.length_b   1.000
_cell.length_c   1.000
_cell.angle_alpha   90.00
_cell.angle_beta   90.00
_cell.angle_gamma   90.00
#
_symmetry.space_group_name_H-M   'P 1'
#
loop_
_entity.id
_entity.type
_entity.pdbx_description
1 polymer ?
#
loop_
_entity_poly.entity_id
_entity_poly.type
_entity_poly.pdbx_seq_one_letter_code
_entity_poly.pdbx_strand_id
1 'polypeptide(L)'
;MWLHRRSEEPSCTQIECYWKKSQLSKVGTSLKFITSKEIAKSNIPTSSDNAVLNKFIELAAAKEIKNCELIRYMKNSMEDLLWTSMYQLCIKYGVPSSEEFVNKILPLFTPNVLKRGRRKDSEPV
;
A
#
# COMPACT_ATOMS: atom_id res chain seq x y z
N MET A 1 -60.16 -12.19 -43.78
CA MET A 1 -59.87 -11.43 -42.54
C MET A 1 -58.90 -12.26 -41.67
N TRP A 2 -57.64 -12.41 -42.11
CA TRP A 2 -56.59 -13.20 -41.44
C TRP A 2 -55.23 -12.49 -41.52
N LEU A 3 -55.00 -11.78 -42.63
CA LEU A 3 -53.86 -10.88 -42.85
C LEU A 3 -53.78 -9.73 -41.84
N HIS A 4 -54.91 -9.11 -41.46
CA HIS A 4 -54.91 -7.96 -40.54
C HIS A 4 -54.37 -8.31 -39.14
N ARG A 5 -54.64 -9.52 -38.65
CA ARG A 5 -54.18 -9.98 -37.32
C ARG A 5 -52.67 -10.19 -37.26
N ARG A 6 -52.03 -10.64 -38.36
CA ARG A 6 -50.57 -10.88 -38.39
C ARG A 6 -49.74 -9.60 -38.55
N SER A 7 -50.37 -8.51 -38.99
CA SER A 7 -49.71 -7.21 -39.11
C SER A 7 -49.61 -6.46 -37.77
N GLU A 8 -50.43 -6.82 -36.79
CA GLU A 8 -50.42 -6.24 -35.43
C GLU A 8 -49.49 -7.01 -34.48
N GLU A 9 -49.04 -8.21 -34.88
CA GLU A 9 -48.07 -8.98 -34.10
C GLU A 9 -46.68 -8.35 -34.25
N PRO A 10 -46.03 -7.93 -33.14
CA PRO A 10 -44.70 -7.34 -33.21
C PRO A 10 -43.72 -8.35 -33.81
N SER A 11 -42.81 -7.87 -34.67
CA SER A 11 -41.83 -8.75 -35.33
C SER A 11 -41.02 -9.51 -34.27
N CYS A 12 -40.62 -10.76 -34.53
CA CYS A 12 -39.82 -11.53 -33.58
C CYS A 12 -38.45 -10.88 -33.29
N THR A 13 -38.01 -9.94 -34.14
CA THR A 13 -36.81 -9.11 -34.01
C THR A 13 -37.08 -7.74 -33.38
N GLN A 14 -38.34 -7.45 -33.01
CA GLN A 14 -38.71 -6.24 -32.30
C GLN A 14 -38.24 -6.36 -30.85
N ILE A 15 -36.95 -6.10 -30.66
CA ILE A 15 -36.30 -6.01 -29.36
C ILE A 15 -37.01 -4.90 -28.59
N GLU A 16 -37.65 -5.25 -27.49
CA GLU A 16 -38.53 -4.39 -26.67
C GLU A 16 -37.95 -3.01 -26.38
N CYS A 17 -36.62 -2.82 -26.36
CA CYS A 17 -35.96 -1.53 -26.32
C CYS A 17 -34.51 -1.62 -26.82
N TYR A 18 -34.22 -1.19 -28.06
CA TYR A 18 -32.82 -0.96 -28.50
C TYR A 18 -32.06 0.06 -27.64
N TRP A 19 -32.80 0.92 -26.93
CA TRP A 19 -32.30 2.01 -26.09
C TRP A 19 -32.06 1.58 -24.64
N LYS A 20 -32.52 0.39 -24.25
CA LYS A 20 -32.39 -0.10 -22.88
C LYS A 20 -31.09 -0.86 -22.75
N LYS A 21 -30.16 -0.25 -22.03
CA LYS A 21 -28.85 -0.82 -21.72
C LYS A 21 -29.02 -2.24 -21.14
N SER A 22 -28.40 -3.24 -21.79
CA SER A 22 -28.50 -4.67 -21.42
C SER A 22 -28.19 -4.89 -19.93
N GLN A 23 -28.93 -5.77 -19.25
CA GLN A 23 -28.69 -6.09 -17.84
C GLN A 23 -27.26 -6.62 -17.62
N LEU A 24 -26.72 -7.38 -18.58
CA LEU A 24 -25.34 -7.90 -18.52
C LEU A 24 -24.28 -6.81 -18.62
N SER A 25 -24.59 -5.66 -19.22
CA SER A 25 -23.65 -4.54 -19.28
C SER A 25 -23.42 -3.84 -17.93
N LYS A 26 -24.20 -4.20 -16.89
CA LYS A 26 -23.96 -3.78 -15.50
C LYS A 26 -22.92 -4.66 -14.81
N VAL A 27 -22.78 -5.92 -15.25
CA VAL A 27 -21.82 -6.88 -14.67
C VAL A 27 -20.40 -6.39 -14.99
N GLY A 28 -19.58 -6.20 -13.95
CA GLY A 28 -18.19 -5.72 -14.07
C GLY A 28 -18.01 -4.19 -14.00
N THR A 29 -19.08 -3.39 -13.94
CA THR A 29 -18.96 -1.92 -13.85
C THR A 29 -18.94 -1.36 -12.43
N SER A 30 -19.21 -2.18 -11.40
CA SER A 30 -19.48 -1.67 -10.03
C SER A 30 -18.25 -1.48 -9.14
N LEU A 31 -17.04 -1.92 -9.54
CA LEU A 31 -15.85 -1.73 -8.71
C LEU A 31 -14.62 -1.39 -9.57
N LYS A 32 -14.49 -0.12 -9.94
CA LYS A 32 -13.30 0.38 -10.65
C LYS A 32 -12.19 0.84 -9.71
N PHE A 33 -12.56 1.32 -8.53
CA PHE A 33 -11.64 1.86 -7.54
C PHE A 33 -12.12 1.48 -6.15
N ILE A 34 -11.18 1.05 -5.31
CA ILE A 34 -11.42 0.80 -3.90
C ILE A 34 -10.79 1.98 -3.15
N THR A 35 -11.59 2.69 -2.37
CA THR A 35 -11.09 3.81 -1.56
C THR A 35 -10.50 3.31 -0.25
N SER A 36 -9.50 4.01 0.29
CA SER A 36 -8.89 3.67 1.59
C SER A 36 -9.93 3.60 2.72
N LYS A 37 -11.01 4.39 2.63
CA LYS A 37 -12.14 4.36 3.57
C LYS A 37 -12.94 3.05 3.50
N GLU A 38 -13.05 2.44 2.33
CA GLU A 38 -13.73 1.15 2.16
C GLU A 38 -12.88 0.00 2.69
N ILE A 39 -11.55 0.08 2.52
CA ILE A 39 -10.60 -0.87 3.12
C ILE A 39 -10.62 -0.75 4.64
N ALA A 40 -10.62 0.46 5.19
CA ALA A 40 -10.61 0.70 6.63
C ALA A 40 -11.90 0.28 7.35
N LYS A 41 -13.01 0.07 6.62
CA LYS A 41 -14.29 -0.40 7.20
C LYS A 41 -14.28 -1.88 7.55
N SER A 42 -13.33 -2.67 7.03
CA SER A 42 -13.18 -4.04 7.48
C SER A 42 -12.67 -4.01 8.92
N ASN A 43 -13.54 -4.34 9.88
CA ASN A 43 -13.18 -4.63 11.26
C ASN A 43 -12.37 -5.94 11.29
N ILE A 44 -11.19 -5.94 10.68
CA ILE A 44 -10.22 -7.01 10.83
C ILE A 44 -9.59 -6.74 12.19
N PRO A 45 -9.71 -7.64 13.17
CA PRO A 45 -8.97 -7.49 14.41
C PRO A 45 -7.49 -7.51 14.05
N THR A 46 -6.85 -6.35 14.08
CA THR A 46 -5.41 -6.24 13.99
C THR A 46 -4.84 -6.83 15.27
N SER A 47 -4.60 -8.13 15.28
CA SER A 47 -3.78 -8.74 16.31
C SER A 47 -2.43 -8.02 16.28
N SER A 48 -2.05 -7.37 17.38
CA SER A 48 -0.77 -6.70 17.53
C SER A 48 0.40 -7.70 17.61
N ASP A 49 0.14 -9.00 17.48
CA ASP A 49 1.14 -10.04 17.62
C ASP A 49 2.02 -10.14 16.37
N ASN A 50 3.27 -9.69 16.52
CA ASN A 50 4.29 -9.73 15.48
C ASN A 50 5.07 -11.06 15.46
N ALA A 51 4.69 -12.07 16.26
CA ALA A 51 5.43 -13.33 16.37
C ALA A 51 5.67 -14.03 15.03
N VAL A 52 4.64 -14.06 14.16
CA VAL A 52 4.74 -14.68 12.82
C VAL A 52 5.73 -13.93 11.94
N LEU A 53 5.68 -12.59 11.97
CA LEU A 53 6.56 -11.74 11.18
C LEU A 53 8.02 -11.89 11.63
N ASN A 54 8.27 -11.90 12.94
CA ASN A 54 9.61 -12.08 13.49
C ASN A 54 10.19 -13.46 13.11
N LYS A 55 9.41 -14.53 13.28
CA LYS A 55 9.82 -15.88 12.89
C LYS A 55 10.08 -16.01 11.39
N PHE A 56 9.30 -15.32 10.57
CA PHE A 56 9.53 -15.25 9.14
C PHE A 56 10.87 -14.56 8.81
N ILE A 57 11.17 -13.42 9.44
CA ILE A 57 12.42 -12.69 9.23
C ILE A 57 13.64 -13.56 9.61
N GLU A 58 13.58 -14.24 10.75
CA GLU A 58 14.65 -15.16 11.20
C GLU A 58 14.90 -16.29 10.19
N LEU A 59 13.83 -16.96 9.74
CA LEU A 59 13.94 -18.04 8.76
C LEU A 59 14.44 -17.55 7.40
N ALA A 60 14.04 -16.35 7.00
CA ALA A 60 14.44 -15.79 5.73
C ALA A 60 15.89 -15.31 5.74
N ALA A 61 16.39 -14.82 6.89
CA ALA A 61 17.79 -14.54 7.13
C ALA A 61 18.63 -15.83 7.08
N ALA A 62 18.18 -16.89 7.76
CA ALA A 62 18.85 -18.19 7.76
C ALA A 62 18.94 -18.84 6.37
N LYS A 63 17.97 -18.55 5.48
CA LYS A 63 17.92 -19.04 4.09
C LYS A 63 18.53 -18.08 3.07
N GLU A 64 19.13 -16.97 3.51
CA GLU A 64 19.68 -15.92 2.65
C GLU A 64 18.74 -15.42 1.54
N ILE A 65 17.45 -15.25 1.86
CA ILE A 65 16.47 -14.78 0.88
C ILE A 65 16.69 -13.28 0.62
N LYS A 66 17.29 -12.95 -0.53
CA LYS A 66 17.56 -11.56 -0.93
C LYS A 66 16.46 -10.94 -1.79
N ASN A 67 15.70 -11.75 -2.53
CA ASN A 67 14.65 -11.29 -3.44
C ASN A 67 13.26 -11.29 -2.78
N CYS A 68 13.11 -10.55 -1.68
CA CYS A 68 11.84 -10.37 -1.02
C CYS A 68 11.67 -8.91 -0.60
N GLU A 69 10.58 -8.29 -1.04
CA GLU A 69 10.27 -6.90 -0.77
C GLU A 69 10.12 -6.60 0.73
N LEU A 70 9.49 -7.50 1.48
CA LEU A 70 9.35 -7.37 2.93
C LEU A 70 10.70 -7.37 3.64
N ILE A 71 11.62 -8.27 3.24
CA ILE A 71 12.97 -8.34 3.83
C ILE A 71 13.78 -7.11 3.45
N ARG A 72 13.68 -6.66 2.19
CA ARG A 72 14.31 -5.43 1.72
C ARG A 72 13.85 -4.23 2.53
N TYR A 73 12.54 -4.08 2.73
CA TYR A 73 11.97 -3.01 3.54
C TYR A 73 12.40 -3.09 5.01
N MET A 74 12.38 -4.28 5.62
CA MET A 74 12.81 -4.46 7.01
C MET A 74 14.30 -4.20 7.19
N LYS A 75 15.14 -4.66 6.27
CA LYS A 75 16.58 -4.40 6.28
C LYS A 75 16.88 -2.91 6.12
N ASN A 76 16.13 -2.22 5.26
CA ASN A 76 16.24 -0.77 5.09
C ASN A 76 15.72 -0.02 6.33
N SER A 77 14.63 -0.46 6.96
CA SER A 77 14.14 0.10 8.22
C SER A 77 15.17 -0.01 9.36
N MET A 78 16.03 -1.04 9.29
CA MET A 78 17.17 -1.24 10.19
C MET A 78 18.46 -0.56 9.72
N GLU A 79 18.50 0.05 8.52
CA GLU A 79 19.65 0.88 8.14
C GLU A 79 19.67 2.13 9.02
N ASP A 80 20.82 2.35 9.70
CA ASP A 80 21.10 3.50 10.56
C ASP A 80 20.65 4.85 9.99
N LEU A 81 20.59 4.97 8.65
CA LEU A 81 20.22 6.20 7.95
C LEU A 81 18.73 6.55 8.07
N LEU A 82 17.84 5.56 8.06
CA LEU A 82 16.40 5.82 8.22
C LEU A 82 16.11 6.32 9.65
N TRP A 83 16.80 5.75 10.65
CA TRP A 83 16.77 6.23 12.04
C TRP A 83 17.26 7.67 12.23
N THR A 84 18.06 8.19 11.30
CA THR A 84 18.45 9.62 11.27
C THR A 84 17.46 10.53 10.55
N SER A 85 16.40 9.99 9.94
CA SER A 85 15.33 10.80 9.36
C SER A 85 14.66 11.65 10.43
N MET A 86 14.45 12.93 10.14
CA MET A 86 13.81 13.87 11.05
C MET A 86 12.44 13.36 11.54
N TYR A 87 11.67 12.71 10.66
CA TYR A 87 10.37 12.13 11.03
C TYR A 87 10.48 11.09 12.15
N GLN A 88 11.44 10.17 12.04
CA GLN A 88 11.62 9.09 13.03
C GLN A 88 12.21 9.64 14.34
N LEU A 89 13.10 10.62 14.25
CA LEU A 89 13.64 11.32 15.42
C LEU A 89 12.54 12.05 16.20
N CYS A 90 11.62 12.73 15.51
CA CYS A 90 10.47 13.39 16.14
C CYS A 90 9.52 12.38 16.81
N ILE A 91 9.29 11.22 16.21
CA ILE A 91 8.45 10.17 16.83
C ILE A 91 9.10 9.61 18.09
N LYS A 92 10.41 9.35 18.05
CA LYS A 92 11.12 8.67 19.14
C LYS A 92 11.53 9.60 20.28
N TYR A 93 11.92 10.83 19.94
CA TYR A 93 12.49 11.79 20.88
C TYR A 93 11.68 13.09 20.94
N GLY A 94 10.43 13.12 20.46
CA GLY A 94 9.61 14.34 20.49
C GLY A 94 9.53 14.95 21.89
N VAL A 95 10.26 16.05 22.10
CA VAL A 95 10.27 16.85 23.35
C VAL A 95 9.73 18.24 23.02
N PRO A 96 8.96 18.88 23.92
CA PRO A 96 8.50 20.26 23.72
C PRO A 96 9.63 21.30 23.61
N SER A 97 10.81 21.03 24.20
CA SER A 97 11.99 21.90 24.13
C SER A 97 12.92 21.48 22.99
N SER A 98 13.30 22.43 22.13
CA SER A 98 14.22 22.22 21.01
C SER A 98 15.64 21.88 21.48
N GLU A 99 16.12 22.48 22.56
CA GLU A 99 17.46 22.26 23.09
C GLU A 99 17.62 20.86 23.66
N GLU A 100 16.62 20.37 24.40
CA GLU A 100 16.61 19.00 24.93
C GLU A 100 16.51 17.97 23.79
N PHE A 101 15.74 18.27 22.75
CA PHE A 101 15.68 17.44 21.56
C PHE A 101 17.06 17.33 20.90
N VAL A 102 17.73 18.46 20.66
CA VAL A 102 19.07 18.50 20.04
C VAL A 102 20.09 17.73 20.87
N ASN A 103 20.11 17.92 22.19
CA ASN A 103 21.01 17.21 23.10
C ASN A 103 20.80 15.68 23.08
N LYS A 104 19.55 15.22 22.90
CA LYS A 104 19.22 13.78 22.80
C LYS A 104 19.61 13.16 21.46
N ILE A 105 19.53 13.92 20.35
CA ILE A 105 19.85 13.39 19.02
C ILE A 105 21.35 13.49 18.69
N LEU A 106 22.07 14.45 19.27
CA LEU A 106 23.50 14.69 19.03
C LEU A 106 24.38 13.41 19.11
N PRO A 107 24.21 12.52 20.10
CA PRO A 107 24.98 11.28 20.19
C PRO A 107 24.73 10.30 19.05
N LEU A 108 23.59 10.38 18.35
CA LEU A 108 23.23 9.49 17.25
C LEU A 108 24.00 9.80 15.96
N PHE A 109 24.43 11.06 15.78
CA PHE A 109 25.13 11.52 14.58
C PHE A 109 26.64 11.30 14.68
N THR A 110 27.06 10.03 14.71
CA THR A 110 28.49 9.68 14.66
C THR A 110 29.08 9.89 13.25
N PRO A 111 30.39 10.20 13.12
CA PRO A 111 31.03 10.46 11.82
C PRO A 111 30.91 9.28 10.84
N ASN A 112 30.73 8.05 11.33
CA ASN A 112 30.52 6.87 10.50
C ASN A 112 29.12 6.83 9.84
N VAL A 113 28.10 7.38 10.50
CA VAL A 113 26.74 7.50 9.95
C VAL A 113 26.70 8.60 8.90
N LEU A 114 27.32 9.75 9.19
CA LEU A 114 27.41 10.88 8.24
C LEU A 114 28.19 10.52 6.97
N LYS A 115 29.25 9.71 7.08
CA LYS A 115 30.00 9.21 5.91
C LYS A 115 29.18 8.25 5.05
N ARG A 116 28.26 7.48 5.62
CA ARG A 116 27.37 6.57 4.87
C ARG A 116 26.29 7.33 4.11
N GLY A 117 25.73 8.40 4.69
CA GLY A 117 24.76 9.27 4.00
C GLY A 117 25.34 9.90 2.72
N ARG A 118 26.59 10.37 2.77
CA ARG A 118 27.24 11.04 1.63
C ARG A 118 27.64 10.13 0.46
N ARG A 119 27.65 8.80 0.61
CA ARG A 119 28.05 7.88 -0.47
C ARG A 119 26.94 7.60 -1.49
N LYS A 120 25.67 7.86 -1.16
CA LYS A 120 24.54 7.63 -2.10
C LYS A 120 24.47 8.66 -3.22
N ASP A 121 25.12 9.82 -3.07
CA ASP A 121 25.08 10.90 -4.07
C ASP A 121 26.20 10.80 -5.13
N SER A 122 27.02 9.74 -5.09
CA SER A 122 28.25 9.62 -5.91
C SER A 122 28.28 8.43 -6.88
N GLU A 123 27.14 7.82 -7.21
CA GLU A 123 27.07 6.89 -8.35
C GLU A 123 26.56 7.63 -9.59
N PRO A 124 27.39 7.84 -10.63
CA PRO A 124 26.95 8.44 -11.88
C PRO A 124 26.05 7.45 -12.64
N VAL A 125 24.90 7.96 -13.11
CA VAL A 125 23.98 7.32 -14.06
C VAL A 125 24.66 7.16 -15.42
#